data_AF-A0A1G9S5Q4-F1
#
_entry.id   AF-A0A1G9S5Q4-F1
#
_cell.length_a   1.000
_cell.length_b   1.000
_cell.length_c   1.000
_cell.angle_alpha   90.00
_cell.angle_beta   90.00
_cell.angle_gamma   90.00
#
_symmetry.space_group_name_H-M   'P 1'
#
loop_
_entity.id
_entity.type
_entity.pdbx_description
1 polymer ?
#
loop_
_entity_poly.entity_id
_entity_poly.type
_entity_poly.pdbx_seq_one_letter_code
_entity_poly.pdbx_strand_id
1 'polypeptide(L)' 'MIENILVVDDEQAIADLIEIYLKNENYKVTKFYNAQDALKYIESEKVDLAILDIMLPI' A
#
# COMPACT_ATOMS: atom_id res chain seq x y z
N MET A 1 12.99 5.29 -12.50
CA MET A 1 13.08 4.51 -11.25
C MET A 1 11.79 3.73 -11.15
N ILE A 2 11.73 2.65 -10.38
CA ILE A 2 10.43 2.00 -10.08
C ILE A 2 10.00 2.61 -8.76
N GLU A 3 8.96 3.45 -8.77
CA GLU A 3 8.41 4.03 -7.54
C GLU A 3 7.76 2.93 -6.68
N ASN A 4 8.07 2.95 -5.37
CA ASN A 4 7.50 2.03 -4.39
C ASN A 4 6.26 2.65 -3.76
N ILE A 5 5.10 2.05 -4.03
CA ILE A 5 3.79 2.51 -3.56
C ILE A 5 3.28 1.58 -2.47
N LEU A 6 2.91 2.17 -1.35
CA LEU A 6 2.27 1.49 -0.23
C LEU A 6 0.75 1.63 -0.33
N VAL A 7 0.00 0.54 -0.17
CA VAL A 7 -1.46 0.55 -0.07
C VAL A 7 -1.86 -0.03 1.27
N VAL A 8 -2.66 0.70 2.06
CA VAL A 8 -3.16 0.23 3.35
C VAL A 8 -4.68 0.36 3.36
N ASP A 9 -5.35 -0.78 3.44
CA ASP A 9 -6.81 -0.88 3.34
C ASP A 9 -7.22 -2.23 3.96
N ASP A 10 -8.20 -2.29 4.87
CA ASP A 10 -8.66 -3.56 5.47
C ASP A 10 -9.55 -4.38 4.52
N GLU A 11 -10.09 -3.76 3.46
CA GLU A 11 -10.83 -4.42 2.39
C GLU A 11 -9.88 -4.97 1.31
N GLN A 12 -9.56 -6.26 1.40
CA GLN A 12 -8.62 -6.93 0.47
C GLN A 12 -8.98 -6.73 -1.01
N ALA A 13 -10.26 -6.73 -1.35
CA ALA A 13 -10.72 -6.57 -2.73
C ALA A 13 -10.35 -5.18 -3.30
N ILE A 14 -10.39 -4.13 -2.47
CA ILE A 14 -10.00 -2.77 -2.87
C ILE A 14 -8.48 -2.70 -3.05
N ALA A 15 -7.74 -3.23 -2.07
CA ALA A 15 -6.28 -3.26 -2.13
C ALA A 15 -5.75 -4.04 -3.36
N ASP A 16 -6.38 -5.18 -3.69
CA ASP A 16 -6.09 -5.98 -4.88
C ASP A 16 -6.37 -5.21 -6.17
N LEU A 17 -7.50 -4.52 -6.24
CA LEU A 17 -7.86 -3.71 -7.41
C LEU A 17 -6.83 -2.61 -7.65
N ILE A 18 -6.46 -1.86 -6.61
CA ILE A 18 -5.46 -0.79 -6.69
C ILE A 18 -4.11 -1.36 -7.15
N GLU A 19 -3.68 -2.49 -6.59
CA GLU A 19 -2.43 -3.15 -6.98
C GLU A 19 -2.42 -3.53 -8.46
N ILE A 20 -3.52 -4.09 -9.00
CA ILE A 20 -3.60 -4.45 -10.42
C ILE A 20 -3.35 -3.22 -11.30
N TYR A 21 -4.01 -2.09 -11.02
CA TYR A 21 -3.82 -0.86 -11.80
C TYR A 21 -2.39 -0.33 -11.70
N LEU A 22 -1.81 -0.27 -10.50
CA LEU A 22 -0.46 0.25 -10.31
C LEU A 22 0.62 -0.67 -10.90
N LYS A 23 0.46 -1.99 -10.80
CA LYS A 23 1.40 -2.94 -11.41
C LYS A 23 1.35 -2.90 -12.94
N ASN A 24 0.18 -2.63 -13.53
CA ASN A 24 0.05 -2.43 -14.98
C ASN A 24 0.84 -1.22 -15.47
N GLU A 25 1.00 -0.20 -14.63
CA GLU A 25 1.83 0.98 -14.86
C GLU A 25 3.31 0.78 -14.41
N ASN A 26 3.71 -0.48 -14.16
CA ASN A 26 5.07 -0.86 -13.77
C ASN A 26 5.56 -0.35 -12.40
N TYR A 27 4.66 0.03 -11.49
CA TYR A 27 5.03 0.37 -10.10
C TYR A 27 5.29 -0.87 -9.24
N LYS A 28 6.16 -0.71 -8.22
CA LYS A 28 6.28 -1.69 -7.12
C LYS A 28 5.18 -1.38 -6.10
N VAL A 29 4.34 -2.36 -5.81
CA VAL A 29 3.23 -2.19 -4.86
C VAL A 29 3.43 -3.11 -3.67
N THR A 30 3.30 -2.56 -2.47
CA THR A 30 3.28 -3.31 -1.20
C THR A 30 1.95 -3.02 -0.49
N LYS A 31 1.22 -4.05 -0.08
CA LYS A 31 -0.09 -3.93 0.56
C LYS A 31 -0.04 -4.32 2.04
N PHE A 32 -0.79 -3.63 2.87
CA PHE A 32 -1.08 -4.00 4.26
C PHE A 32 -2.56 -3.87 4.55
N TYR A 33 -3.06 -4.69 5.47
CA TYR A 33 -4.47 -4.69 5.88
C TYR A 33 -4.66 -4.14 7.31
N ASN A 34 -3.60 -3.59 7.89
CA ASN A 34 -3.61 -2.94 9.18
C ASN A 34 -2.50 -1.88 9.24
N ALA A 35 -2.70 -0.85 10.05
CA ALA A 35 -1.76 0.26 10.17
C ALA A 35 -0.43 -0.17 10.81
N GLN A 36 -0.44 -1.13 11.74
CA GLN A 36 0.74 -1.46 12.53
C GLN A 36 1.85 -2.12 11.69
N ASP A 37 1.49 -3.01 10.77
CA ASP A 37 2.44 -3.63 9.87
C ASP A 37 2.94 -2.64 8.80
N ALA A 38 2.05 -1.75 8.33
CA ALA A 38 2.41 -0.68 7.40
C ALA A 38 3.42 0.31 8.01
N LEU A 39 3.24 0.68 9.28
CA LEU A 39 4.16 1.56 10.01
C LEU A 39 5.54 0.94 10.15
N LYS A 40 5.63 -0.34 10.57
CA LYS A 40 6.91 -1.07 10.63
C LYS A 40 7.62 -1.12 9.28
N TYR A 41 6.85 -1.28 8.20
CA TYR A 41 7.41 -1.31 6.85
C TYR A 41 8.03 0.03 6.46
N ILE A 42 7.31 1.15 6.67
CA ILE A 42 7.79 2.50 6.34
C ILE A 42 9.06 2.87 7.13
N GLU A 43 9.25 2.34 8.35
CA GLU A 43 10.49 2.55 9.12
C GLU A 43 11.72 1.88 8.48
N SER A 44 11.51 0.79 7.73
CA SER A 44 12.59 -0.02 7.15
C SER A 44 12.83 0.21 5.65
N GLU A 45 11.81 0.66 4.92
CA GLU A 45 11.79 0.72 3.46
C GLU A 45 11.40 2.11 2.98
N LYS A 46 12.03 2.56 1.89
CA LYS A 46 11.65 3.83 1.26
C LYS A 46 10.33 3.66 0.51
N VAL A 47 9.35 4.49 0.86
CA VAL A 47 8.05 4.59 0.18
C VAL A 47 7.98 5.96 -0.52
N ASP A 48 7.62 5.96 -1.80
CA ASP A 48 7.51 7.19 -2.60
C ASP A 48 6.08 7.76 -2.57
N LEU A 49 5.07 6.89 -2.39
CA LEU A 49 3.66 7.25 -2.25
C LEU A 49 2.93 6.24 -1.34
N ALA A 50 2.01 6.72 -0.50
CA ALA A 50 1.11 5.87 0.28
C ALA A 50 -0.36 6.19 -0.05
N ILE A 51 -1.15 5.15 -0.26
CA ILE A 51 -2.61 5.19 -0.39
C ILE A 51 -3.16 4.55 0.87
N LEU A 52 -3.96 5.30 1.62
CA LEU A 52 -4.48 4.89 2.93
C LEU A 52 -6.00 4.97 2.91
N ASP A 53 -6.66 3.90 3.37
CA ASP A 53 -8.08 3.97 3.71
C ASP A 53 -8.29 4.79 4.99
N ILE A 54 -9.34 5.62 4.96
CA ILE A 54 -9.74 6.50 6.06
C ILE A 54 -10.52 5.72 7.12
N MET A 55 -11.24 4.67 6.73
CA MET A 55 -12.09 3.87 7.62
C MET A 55 -11.31 2.79 8.38
N LEU A 56 -10.01 2.66 8.12
CA LEU A 56 -9.12 1.76 8.85
C LEU A 56 -9.29 1.91 10.37
N PRO A 57 -9.69 0.83 11.06
CA PRO A 57 -9.77 0.86 12.51
C PRO A 57 -8.39 1.09 13.13
N ILE A 58 -8.39 1.83 14.25
CA ILE A 58 -7.20 2.20 15.03
C ILE A 58 -6.62 0.98 15.74
#